data_AF-W0TGX9-F1
#
_entry.id   AF-W0TGX9-F1
#
_cell.length_a   1.000
_cell.length_b   1.000
_cell.length_c   1.000
_cell.angle_alpha   90.00
_cell.angle_beta   90.00
_cell.angle_gamma   90.00
#
_symmetry.space_group_name_H-M   'P 1'
#
loop_
_entity.id
_entity.type
_entity.pdbx_description
1 polymer ?
#
loop_
_entity_poly.entity_id
_entity_poly.type
_entity_poly.pdbx_seq_one_letter_code
_entity_poly.pdbx_strand_id
1 'polypeptide(L)'
;MTSELNNVFECIEDAESFIKSNKVVVAIQEYRKAIKQLDYINETEDLPENVQYAVTLLHDDILLRVKELGVLQEVQSNSESSESGSNSSISRFVSDGSLYPNGNSVLISDPLLLSITSKLENNVMRLINASEDPGSVSKTEIMQQFSQFKRELTVYEQKKSKDYEGKMEQVIKENKKLSNQVNRLKERWDSLVESAKQKRNQQHV
;
A
#
# COMPACT_ATOMS: atom_id res chain seq x y z
N MET A 1 -31.57 7.30 -8.92
CA MET A 1 -30.26 7.00 -9.54
C MET A 1 -29.18 8.08 -9.42
N THR A 2 -29.19 9.21 -10.17
CA THR A 2 -27.99 10.08 -10.22
C THR A 2 -27.72 10.85 -8.93
N SER A 3 -28.77 11.26 -8.21
CA SER A 3 -28.62 11.96 -6.93
C SER A 3 -28.08 11.06 -5.83
N GLU A 4 -28.53 9.82 -5.77
CA GLU A 4 -28.19 8.88 -4.70
C GLU A 4 -26.75 8.38 -4.85
N LEU A 5 -26.32 8.08 -6.08
CA LEU A 5 -24.94 7.69 -6.35
C LEU A 5 -23.97 8.87 -6.21
N ASN A 6 -24.39 10.09 -6.57
CA ASN A 6 -23.60 11.30 -6.31
C ASN A 6 -23.39 11.53 -4.82
N ASN A 7 -24.42 11.30 -3.98
CA ASN A 7 -24.29 11.38 -2.53
C ASN A 7 -23.28 10.35 -1.99
N VAL A 8 -23.22 9.14 -2.56
CA VAL A 8 -22.20 8.14 -2.20
C VAL A 8 -20.80 8.66 -2.52
N PHE A 9 -20.60 9.24 -3.70
CA PHE A 9 -19.30 9.80 -4.09
C PHE A 9 -18.90 11.01 -3.26
N GLU A 10 -19.85 11.86 -2.87
CA GLU A 10 -19.60 12.97 -1.92
C GLU A 10 -19.14 12.43 -0.55
N CYS A 11 -19.80 11.39 -0.01
CA CYS A 11 -19.36 10.75 1.22
C CYS A 11 -17.95 10.13 1.13
N ILE A 12 -17.57 9.60 -0.03
CA ILE A 12 -16.21 9.07 -0.27
C ILE A 12 -15.18 10.22 -0.33
N GLU A 13 -15.50 11.31 -1.01
CA GLU A 13 -14.61 12.47 -1.12
C GLU A 13 -14.39 13.15 0.24
N ASP A 14 -15.45 13.28 1.04
CA ASP A 14 -15.38 13.77 2.41
C ASP A 14 -14.52 12.86 3.29
N ALA A 15 -14.68 11.54 3.18
CA ALA A 15 -13.88 10.57 3.91
C ALA A 15 -12.38 10.68 3.56
N GLU A 16 -12.02 10.83 2.29
CA GLU A 16 -10.65 11.04 1.83
C GLU A 16 -10.06 12.38 2.31
N SER A 17 -10.89 13.43 2.39
CA SER A 17 -10.50 14.71 2.98
C SER A 17 -10.19 14.59 4.48
N PHE A 18 -10.98 13.79 5.21
CA PHE A 18 -10.73 13.51 6.62
C PHE A 18 -9.49 12.63 6.85
N ILE A 19 -9.17 11.70 5.95
CA ILE A 19 -7.90 10.95 5.97
C ILE A 19 -6.72 11.91 5.84
N LYS A 20 -6.75 12.83 4.87
CA LYS A 20 -5.68 13.85 4.66
C LYS A 20 -5.47 14.73 5.89
N SER A 21 -6.53 14.96 6.66
CA SER A 21 -6.52 15.74 7.89
C SER A 21 -6.21 14.92 9.16
N ASN A 22 -5.79 13.64 9.01
CA ASN A 22 -5.52 12.68 10.09
C ASN A 22 -6.71 12.43 11.05
N LYS A 23 -7.95 12.60 10.57
CA LYS A 23 -9.18 12.37 11.34
C LYS A 23 -9.80 11.01 10.98
N VAL A 24 -9.06 9.94 11.28
CA VAL A 24 -9.39 8.56 10.87
C VAL A 24 -10.76 8.10 11.36
N VAL A 25 -11.14 8.46 12.59
CA VAL A 25 -12.45 8.08 13.17
C VAL A 25 -13.63 8.67 12.38
N VAL A 26 -13.49 9.92 11.94
CA VAL A 26 -14.53 10.62 11.17
C VAL A 26 -14.59 10.05 9.75
N ALA A 27 -13.44 9.76 9.14
CA ALA A 27 -13.38 9.10 7.83
C ALA A 27 -14.10 7.74 7.84
N ILE A 28 -13.90 6.92 8.88
CA ILE A 28 -14.59 5.63 9.05
C ILE A 28 -16.11 5.81 9.13
N GLN A 29 -16.59 6.86 9.81
CA GLN A 29 -18.01 7.14 9.91
C GLN A 29 -18.61 7.53 8.56
N GLU A 30 -17.90 8.34 7.75
CA GLU A 30 -18.37 8.73 6.41
C GLU A 30 -18.40 7.53 5.44
N TYR A 31 -17.39 6.67 5.44
CA TYR A 31 -17.44 5.43 4.63
C TYR A 31 -18.58 4.49 5.05
N ARG A 32 -18.90 4.41 6.36
CA ARG A 32 -20.06 3.64 6.83
C ARG A 32 -21.39 4.22 6.38
N LYS A 33 -21.48 5.55 6.17
CA LYS A 33 -22.68 6.17 5.56
C LYS A 33 -22.77 5.82 4.08
N ALA A 34 -21.65 5.85 3.36
CA ALA A 34 -21.59 5.45 1.95
C ALA A 34 -22.05 3.99 1.75
N ILE A 35 -21.63 3.07 2.63
CA ILE A 35 -22.07 1.67 2.60
C ILE A 35 -23.59 1.55 2.75
N LYS A 36 -24.18 2.23 3.75
CA LYS A 36 -25.64 2.19 3.95
C LYS A 36 -26.44 2.74 2.76
N GLN A 37 -25.87 3.72 2.06
CA GLN A 37 -26.48 4.26 0.85
C GLN A 37 -26.37 3.28 -0.32
N LEU A 38 -25.25 2.56 -0.44
CA LEU A 38 -25.07 1.50 -1.43
C LEU A 38 -26.00 0.30 -1.17
N ASP A 39 -26.18 -0.11 0.09
CA ASP A 39 -27.14 -1.15 0.48
C ASP A 39 -28.57 -0.76 0.07
N TYR A 40 -28.95 0.50 0.35
CA TYR A 40 -30.27 1.02 -0.04
C TYR A 40 -30.47 1.03 -1.57
N ILE A 41 -29.45 1.42 -2.34
CA ILE A 41 -29.48 1.39 -3.81
C ILE A 41 -29.65 -0.04 -4.32
N ASN A 42 -28.96 -1.01 -3.71
CA ASN A 42 -28.99 -2.42 -4.12
C ASN A 42 -30.31 -3.13 -3.74
N GLU A 43 -30.99 -2.69 -2.68
CA GLU A 43 -32.28 -3.25 -2.24
C GLU A 43 -33.50 -2.61 -2.94
N THR A 44 -33.40 -1.35 -3.36
CA THR A 44 -34.57 -0.56 -3.79
C THR A 44 -34.70 -0.43 -5.31
N GLU A 45 -33.60 -0.51 -6.06
CA GLU A 45 -33.60 -0.32 -7.52
C GLU A 45 -33.33 -1.64 -8.25
N ASP A 46 -34.22 -2.00 -9.20
CA ASP A 46 -34.01 -3.12 -10.13
C ASP A 46 -32.97 -2.67 -11.18
N LEU A 47 -31.70 -2.84 -10.83
CA LEU A 47 -30.57 -2.31 -11.57
C LEU A 47 -30.13 -3.28 -12.67
N PRO A 48 -29.65 -2.78 -13.82
CA PRO A 48 -28.98 -3.60 -14.81
C PRO A 48 -27.81 -4.37 -14.17
N GLU A 49 -27.63 -5.65 -14.54
CA GLU A 49 -26.66 -6.57 -13.95
C GLU A 49 -25.23 -5.99 -13.90
N ASN A 50 -24.83 -5.23 -14.92
CA ASN A 50 -23.54 -4.55 -14.99
C ASN A 50 -23.39 -3.40 -13.96
N VAL A 51 -24.48 -2.67 -13.69
CA VAL A 51 -24.51 -1.59 -12.69
C VAL A 51 -24.56 -2.18 -11.30
N GLN A 52 -25.36 -3.24 -11.09
CA GLN A 52 -25.41 -3.98 -9.84
C GLN A 52 -24.04 -4.59 -9.47
N TYR A 53 -23.34 -5.15 -10.45
CA TYR A 53 -21.97 -5.65 -10.27
C TYR A 53 -20.99 -4.52 -9.90
N ALA A 54 -21.07 -3.37 -10.56
CA ALA A 54 -20.22 -2.21 -10.25
C ALA A 54 -20.50 -1.64 -8.85
N VAL A 55 -21.77 -1.55 -8.45
CA VAL A 55 -22.19 -1.12 -7.10
C VAL A 55 -21.69 -2.11 -6.04
N THR A 56 -21.76 -3.42 -6.31
CA THR A 56 -21.24 -4.46 -5.41
C THR A 56 -19.72 -4.35 -5.25
N LEU A 57 -18.98 -4.14 -6.35
CA LEU A 57 -17.52 -3.93 -6.30
C LEU A 57 -17.15 -2.68 -5.49
N LEU A 58 -17.88 -1.58 -5.68
CA LEU A 58 -17.65 -0.34 -4.93
C LEU A 58 -17.96 -0.53 -3.44
N HIS A 59 -19.03 -1.26 -3.12
CA HIS A 59 -19.38 -1.60 -1.75
C HIS A 59 -18.28 -2.42 -1.06
N ASP A 60 -17.77 -3.45 -1.73
CA ASP A 60 -16.69 -4.29 -1.21
C ASP A 60 -15.38 -3.51 -1.01
N ASP A 61 -15.06 -2.61 -1.94
CA ASP A 61 -13.90 -1.71 -1.84
C ASP A 61 -14.00 -0.78 -0.62
N ILE A 62 -15.16 -0.15 -0.41
CA ILE A 62 -15.39 0.73 0.75
C ILE A 62 -15.37 -0.06 2.07
N LEU A 63 -15.92 -1.28 2.10
CA LEU A 63 -15.83 -2.16 3.27
C LEU A 63 -14.39 -2.51 3.62
N LEU A 64 -13.59 -2.83 2.60
CA LEU A 64 -12.17 -3.10 2.77
C LEU A 64 -11.46 -1.87 3.33
N ARG A 65 -11.77 -0.69 2.78
CA ARG A 65 -11.21 0.58 3.23
C ARG A 65 -11.54 0.91 4.69
N VAL A 66 -12.79 0.68 5.12
CA VAL A 66 -13.20 0.82 6.53
C VAL A 66 -12.41 -0.11 7.45
N LYS A 67 -12.18 -1.35 7.02
CA LYS A 67 -11.41 -2.34 7.78
C LYS A 67 -9.95 -1.91 7.92
N GLU A 68 -9.32 -1.42 6.85
CA GLU A 68 -7.96 -0.89 6.87
C GLU A 68 -7.81 0.29 7.83
N LEU A 69 -8.72 1.26 7.75
CA LEU A 69 -8.72 2.42 8.64
C LEU A 69 -8.95 2.04 10.10
N GLY A 70 -9.74 0.98 10.37
CA GLY A 70 -9.90 0.42 11.71
C GLY A 70 -8.59 -0.12 12.29
N VAL A 71 -7.79 -0.82 11.47
CA VAL A 71 -6.45 -1.30 11.90
C VAL A 71 -5.51 -0.13 12.16
N LEU A 72 -5.54 0.91 11.31
CA LEU A 72 -4.74 2.12 11.54
C LEU A 72 -5.15 2.85 12.82
N GLN A 73 -6.44 2.85 13.16
CA GLN A 73 -6.96 3.39 14.41
C GLN A 73 -6.47 2.59 15.62
N GLU A 74 -6.48 1.25 15.55
CA GLU A 74 -5.96 0.38 16.63
C GLU A 74 -4.45 0.57 16.84
N VAL A 75 -3.68 0.72 15.75
CA VAL A 75 -2.24 1.00 15.81
C VAL A 75 -1.94 2.40 16.38
N GLN A 76 -2.72 3.42 16.00
CA GLN A 76 -2.60 4.76 16.58
C GLN A 76 -2.98 4.78 18.07
N SER A 77 -4.04 4.08 18.46
CA SER A 77 -4.50 4.02 19.86
C SER A 77 -3.51 3.25 20.75
N ASN A 78 -2.93 2.14 20.26
CA ASN A 78 -1.89 1.41 20.99
C ASN A 78 -0.56 2.16 21.08
N SER A 79 -0.30 3.13 20.20
CA SER A 79 0.90 3.97 20.27
C SER A 79 0.78 5.08 21.32
N GLU A 80 -0.45 5.46 21.69
CA GLU A 80 -0.73 6.49 22.71
C GLU A 80 -1.00 5.89 24.10
N SER A 81 -1.33 4.59 24.20
CA SER A 81 -1.59 3.91 25.46
C SER A 81 -0.88 2.56 25.59
N SER A 82 0.41 2.56 25.94
CA SER A 82 1.04 1.53 26.82
C SER A 82 2.55 1.80 27.01
N GLU A 83 2.92 2.57 28.04
CA GLU A 83 3.47 1.94 29.25
C GLU A 83 2.49 0.93 29.87
N SER A 84 3.03 -0.23 30.25
CA SER A 84 2.37 -1.32 30.96
C SER A 84 1.67 -2.35 30.08
N GLY A 85 2.11 -3.60 30.26
CA GLY A 85 1.81 -4.72 29.40
C GLY A 85 0.45 -5.35 29.61
N SER A 86 0.02 -6.08 28.58
CA SER A 86 -0.89 -7.21 28.70
C SER A 86 -0.73 -8.07 27.45
N ASN A 87 -0.26 -9.30 27.67
CA ASN A 87 -0.22 -10.34 26.67
C ASN A 87 -1.62 -10.93 26.50
N SER A 88 -2.20 -10.90 25.30
CA SER A 88 -3.01 -12.02 24.79
C SER A 88 -3.32 -11.84 23.30
N SER A 89 -3.29 -12.96 22.57
CA SER A 89 -3.84 -13.17 21.21
C SER A 89 -2.89 -13.14 20.01
N ILE A 90 -1.60 -13.48 20.17
CA ILE A 90 -0.69 -13.74 19.03
C ILE A 90 -0.65 -15.24 18.62
N SER A 91 -1.35 -16.15 19.30
CA SER A 91 -1.19 -17.60 19.09
C SER A 91 -2.09 -18.26 18.01
N ARG A 92 -2.60 -17.53 17.01
CA ARG A 92 -3.37 -18.15 15.89
C ARG A 92 -2.88 -17.79 14.49
N PHE A 93 -1.65 -17.29 14.33
CA PHE A 93 -1.16 -16.83 13.02
C PHE A 93 -0.03 -17.65 12.40
N VAL A 94 0.29 -18.82 12.96
CA VAL A 94 1.47 -19.59 12.52
C VAL A 94 1.09 -21.02 12.19
N SER A 95 0.26 -21.22 11.17
CA SER A 95 0.12 -22.52 10.49
C SER A 95 -0.41 -22.44 9.07
N ASP A 96 -0.66 -21.24 8.54
CA ASP A 96 -0.85 -21.09 7.10
C ASP A 96 -0.27 -19.73 6.71
N GLY A 97 0.53 -19.71 5.65
CA GLY A 97 1.21 -18.51 5.14
C GLY A 97 0.24 -17.51 4.50
N SER A 98 -0.89 -17.26 5.15
CA SER A 98 -1.99 -16.44 4.66
C SER A 98 -2.46 -15.50 5.76
N LEU A 99 -1.98 -14.26 5.69
CA LEU A 99 -2.54 -13.11 6.39
C LEU A 99 -3.60 -12.38 5.53
N TYR A 100 -4.07 -12.97 4.42
CA TYR A 100 -5.03 -12.37 3.49
C TYR A 100 -5.96 -13.44 2.87
N PRO A 101 -7.28 -13.42 3.12
CA PRO A 101 -8.20 -14.32 2.44
C PRO A 101 -8.63 -13.83 1.06
N ASN A 102 -8.02 -12.76 0.50
CA ASN A 102 -8.26 -12.42 -0.90
C ASN A 102 -7.09 -11.66 -1.56
N GLY A 103 -6.36 -12.36 -2.44
CA GLY A 103 -5.92 -11.82 -3.73
C GLY A 103 -4.64 -10.98 -3.84
N ASN A 104 -4.14 -10.32 -2.79
CA ASN A 104 -2.84 -9.63 -2.84
C ASN A 104 -2.09 -9.87 -1.53
N SER A 105 -1.53 -11.06 -1.39
CA SER A 105 -0.46 -11.26 -0.41
C SER A 105 0.70 -10.34 -0.80
N VAL A 106 1.13 -9.48 0.12
CA VAL A 106 2.56 -9.18 0.19
C VAL A 106 3.22 -10.50 0.57
N LEU A 107 3.38 -11.37 -0.43
CA LEU A 107 4.41 -12.39 -0.39
C LEU A 107 5.64 -11.61 0.04
N ILE A 108 6.23 -11.98 1.17
CA ILE A 108 7.64 -11.72 1.39
C ILE A 108 8.34 -12.52 0.29
N SER A 109 8.32 -11.95 -0.91
CA SER A 109 8.80 -12.48 -2.17
C SER A 109 10.30 -12.23 -2.28
N ASP A 110 10.81 -11.34 -1.44
CA ASP A 110 12.23 -11.13 -1.23
C ASP A 110 12.81 -12.29 -0.41
N PRO A 111 13.62 -13.17 -1.02
CA PRO A 111 14.16 -14.36 -0.35
C PRO A 111 15.03 -14.00 0.86
N LEU A 112 15.64 -12.81 0.86
CA LEU A 112 16.48 -12.35 1.95
C LEU A 112 15.66 -11.94 3.17
N LEU A 113 14.57 -11.18 2.96
CA LEU A 113 13.68 -10.78 4.05
C LEU A 113 12.94 -11.99 4.62
N LEU A 114 12.55 -12.94 3.77
CA LEU A 114 11.95 -14.19 4.19
C LEU A 114 12.93 -14.97 5.08
N SER A 115 14.19 -15.10 4.66
CA SER A 115 15.22 -15.79 5.43
C SER A 115 15.44 -15.14 6.81
N ILE A 116 15.52 -13.81 6.88
CA ILE A 116 15.72 -13.07 8.15
C ILE A 116 14.52 -13.30 9.09
N THR A 117 13.30 -13.28 8.55
CA THR A 117 12.06 -13.47 9.32
C THR A 117 11.92 -14.90 9.81
N SER A 118 12.08 -15.89 8.92
CA SER A 118 12.02 -17.31 9.30
C SER A 118 13.10 -17.70 10.30
N LYS A 119 14.28 -17.05 10.25
CA LYS A 119 15.34 -17.28 11.25
C LYS A 119 14.92 -16.80 12.64
N LEU A 120 14.29 -15.62 12.74
CA LEU A 120 13.76 -15.13 14.01
C LEU A 120 12.68 -16.08 14.55
N GLU A 121 11.71 -16.45 13.70
CA GLU A 121 10.61 -17.35 14.06
C GLU A 121 11.12 -18.69 14.59
N ASN A 122 12.02 -19.33 13.84
CA ASN A 122 12.61 -20.61 14.23
C ASN A 122 13.40 -20.51 15.55
N ASN A 123 14.15 -19.42 15.74
CA ASN A 123 14.93 -19.22 16.96
C ASN A 123 14.04 -18.97 18.17
N VAL A 124 12.99 -18.15 18.03
CA VAL A 124 12.04 -17.87 19.12
C VAL A 124 11.22 -19.12 19.44
N MET A 125 10.73 -19.83 18.43
CA MET A 125 9.98 -21.08 18.63
C MET A 125 10.85 -22.15 19.29
N ARG A 126 12.13 -22.26 18.93
CA ARG A 126 13.08 -23.16 19.61
C ARG A 126 13.25 -22.80 21.08
N LEU A 127 13.36 -21.51 21.42
CA LEU A 127 13.50 -21.06 22.81
C LEU A 127 12.24 -21.36 23.64
N ILE A 128 11.06 -21.18 23.04
CA ILE A 128 9.77 -21.51 23.68
C ILE A 128 9.62 -23.02 23.88
N ASN A 129 10.02 -23.83 22.91
CA ASN A 129 9.90 -25.29 22.98
C ASN A 129 10.97 -25.95 23.85
N ALA A 130 12.10 -25.27 24.09
CA ALA A 130 13.19 -25.77 24.93
C ALA A 130 12.98 -25.48 26.44
N SER A 131 12.08 -24.56 26.80
CA SER A 131 11.68 -24.37 28.19
C SER A 131 10.66 -25.43 28.59
N GLU A 132 11.02 -26.33 29.51
CA GLU A 132 10.11 -27.34 30.07
C GLU A 132 8.96 -26.70 30.88
N ASP A 133 9.12 -25.44 31.30
CA ASP A 133 8.12 -24.66 32.03
C ASP A 133 7.77 -23.38 31.23
N PRO A 134 6.49 -23.17 30.83
CA PRO A 134 6.08 -22.01 30.02
C PRO A 134 6.35 -20.63 30.65
N GLY A 135 6.76 -20.56 31.92
CA GLY A 135 7.22 -19.34 32.60
C GLY A 135 8.73 -19.10 32.61
N SER A 136 9.56 -20.07 32.20
CA SER A 136 11.02 -20.00 32.36
C SER A 136 11.77 -19.47 31.14
N VAL A 137 11.07 -19.04 30.09
CA VAL A 137 11.73 -18.55 28.88
C VAL A 137 12.57 -17.32 29.22
N SER A 138 13.87 -17.42 28.99
CA SER A 138 14.81 -16.34 29.29
C SER A 138 14.47 -15.12 28.42
N LYS A 139 13.84 -14.12 29.03
CA LYS A 139 13.52 -12.83 28.39
C LYS A 139 14.75 -12.22 27.72
N THR A 140 15.93 -12.41 28.32
CA THR A 140 17.22 -11.95 27.81
C THR A 140 17.58 -12.63 26.49
N GLU A 141 17.35 -13.94 26.35
CA GLU A 141 17.64 -14.68 25.11
C GLU A 141 16.69 -14.28 23.98
N ILE A 142 15.40 -14.10 24.29
CA ILE A 142 14.42 -13.55 23.33
C ILE A 142 14.87 -12.15 22.89
N MET A 143 15.21 -11.26 23.83
CA MET A 143 15.68 -9.91 23.50
C MET A 143 16.94 -9.93 22.63
N GLN A 144 17.84 -10.89 22.82
CA GLN A 144 18.99 -11.08 21.95
C GLN A 144 18.59 -11.48 20.52
N GLN A 145 17.60 -12.37 20.34
CA GLN A 145 17.09 -12.73 19.02
C GLN A 145 16.48 -11.52 18.30
N PHE A 146 15.68 -10.70 19.00
CA PHE A 146 15.14 -9.47 18.43
C PHE A 146 16.23 -8.43 18.12
N SER A 147 17.27 -8.34 18.96
CA SER A 147 18.41 -7.45 18.70
C SER A 147 19.21 -7.90 17.47
N GLN A 148 19.36 -9.20 17.27
CA GLN A 148 19.97 -9.76 16.08
C GLN A 148 19.10 -9.51 14.83
N PHE A 149 17.80 -9.78 14.91
CA PHE A 149 16.86 -9.51 13.82
C PHE A 149 16.89 -8.03 13.40
N LYS A 150 16.87 -7.10 14.36
CA LYS A 150 16.97 -5.66 14.07
C LYS A 150 18.24 -5.32 13.28
N ARG A 151 19.39 -5.88 13.65
CA ARG A 151 20.65 -5.66 12.91
C ARG A 151 20.58 -6.21 11.48
N GLU A 152 20.06 -7.42 11.32
CA GLU A 152 19.92 -8.06 10.00
C GLU A 152 18.93 -7.29 9.11
N LEU A 153 17.84 -6.79 9.70
CA LEU A 153 16.85 -5.95 9.02
C LEU A 153 17.45 -4.60 8.59
N THR A 154 18.24 -3.93 9.44
CA THR A 154 18.91 -2.68 9.06
C THR A 154 19.84 -2.88 7.87
N VAL A 155 20.59 -3.98 7.81
CA VAL A 155 21.46 -4.29 6.67
C VAL A 155 20.63 -4.53 5.39
N TYR A 156 19.50 -5.24 5.53
CA TYR A 156 18.56 -5.45 4.43
C TYR A 156 18.02 -4.13 3.88
N GLU A 157 17.55 -3.24 4.76
CA GLU A 157 17.01 -1.93 4.39
C GLU A 157 18.07 -1.06 3.70
N GLN A 158 19.29 -1.02 4.23
CA GLN A 158 20.41 -0.30 3.61
C GLN A 158 20.72 -0.82 2.21
N LYS A 159 20.72 -2.14 2.02
CA LYS A 159 20.93 -2.75 0.70
C LYS A 159 19.80 -2.36 -0.25
N LYS A 160 18.55 -2.45 0.19
CA LYS A 160 17.40 -2.05 -0.63
C LYS A 160 17.45 -0.58 -1.02
N SER A 161 17.81 0.30 -0.09
CA SER A 161 17.97 1.72 -0.37
C SER A 161 18.98 1.95 -1.50
N LYS A 162 20.14 1.29 -1.45
CA LYS A 162 21.16 1.38 -2.51
C LYS A 162 20.67 0.83 -3.85
N ASP A 163 19.96 -0.30 -3.86
CA ASP A 163 19.40 -0.87 -5.09
C ASP A 163 18.37 0.08 -5.74
N TYR A 164 17.54 0.74 -4.94
CA TYR A 164 16.58 1.73 -5.44
C TYR A 164 17.27 2.99 -5.94
N GLU A 165 18.29 3.48 -5.25
CA GLU A 165 19.10 4.61 -5.69
C GLU A 165 19.76 4.33 -7.05
N GLY A 166 20.35 3.15 -7.21
CA GLY A 166 20.94 2.73 -8.49
C GLY A 166 19.93 2.66 -9.63
N LYS A 167 18.73 2.11 -9.38
CA LYS A 167 17.63 2.09 -10.37
C LYS A 167 17.16 3.49 -10.73
N MET A 168 17.02 4.37 -9.74
CA MET A 168 16.65 5.76 -9.95
C MET A 168 17.67 6.47 -10.83
N GLU A 169 18.97 6.33 -10.54
CA GLU A 169 20.03 6.90 -11.36
C GLU A 169 20.02 6.38 -12.80
N GLN A 170 19.79 5.08 -12.98
CA GLN A 170 19.69 4.48 -14.31
C GLN A 170 18.54 5.11 -15.10
N VAL A 171 17.35 5.19 -14.50
CA VAL A 171 16.17 5.80 -15.14
C VAL A 171 16.42 7.27 -15.46
N ILE A 172 17.07 8.02 -14.58
CA ILE A 172 17.44 9.42 -14.85
C ILE A 172 18.38 9.52 -16.06
N LYS A 173 19.39 8.65 -16.16
CA LYS A 173 20.33 8.63 -17.29
C LYS A 173 19.61 8.29 -18.60
N GLU A 174 18.73 7.29 -18.58
CA GLU A 174 17.93 6.90 -19.74
C GLU A 174 16.95 8.00 -20.16
N ASN A 175 16.27 8.64 -19.21
CA ASN A 175 15.38 9.75 -19.46
C ASN A 175 16.12 10.93 -20.11
N LYS A 176 17.29 11.30 -19.58
CA LYS A 176 18.16 12.33 -20.18
C LYS A 176 18.57 11.96 -21.61
N LYS A 177 18.91 10.70 -21.86
CA LYS A 177 19.27 10.21 -23.21
C LYS A 177 18.09 10.35 -24.17
N LEU A 178 16.88 9.95 -23.77
CA LEU A 178 15.67 10.07 -24.58
C LEU A 178 15.30 11.54 -24.81
N SER A 179 15.37 12.38 -23.78
CA SER A 179 15.15 13.82 -23.89
C SER A 179 16.08 14.46 -24.92
N ASN A 180 17.36 14.10 -24.92
CA ASN A 180 18.32 14.56 -25.92
C ASN A 180 17.97 14.09 -27.34
N GLN A 181 17.45 12.87 -27.51
CA GLN A 181 17.02 12.37 -28.80
C GLN A 181 15.79 13.14 -29.32
N VAL A 182 14.82 13.42 -28.43
CA VAL A 182 13.64 14.23 -28.76
C VAL A 182 14.06 15.64 -29.20
N ASN A 183 14.98 16.28 -28.48
CA ASN A 183 15.46 17.61 -28.85
C ASN A 183 16.14 17.62 -30.23
N ARG A 184 16.98 16.63 -30.53
CA ARG A 184 17.62 16.52 -31.86
C ARG A 184 16.61 16.31 -32.99
N LEU A 185 15.57 15.50 -32.75
CA LEU A 185 14.51 15.30 -33.73
C LEU A 185 13.71 16.58 -33.94
N LYS A 186 13.44 17.32 -32.87
CA LYS A 186 12.77 18.62 -32.94
C LYS A 186 13.60 19.64 -33.72
N GLU A 187 14.90 19.77 -33.46
CA GLU A 187 15.80 20.66 -34.21
C GLU A 187 15.81 20.33 -35.72
N ARG A 188 15.85 19.02 -36.06
CA ARG A 188 15.77 18.58 -37.46
C ARG A 188 14.42 18.91 -38.09
N TRP A 189 13.34 18.69 -37.36
CA TRP A 189 12.00 19.04 -37.80
C TRP A 189 11.86 20.54 -38.04
N ASP A 190 12.28 21.37 -37.08
CA ASP A 190 12.24 22.82 -37.17
C ASP A 190 13.07 23.32 -38.37
N SER A 191 14.25 22.72 -38.59
CA SER A 191 15.09 23.02 -39.76
C SER A 191 14.43 22.66 -41.09
N LEU A 192 13.74 21.52 -41.16
CA LEU A 192 13.00 21.08 -42.35
C LEU A 192 11.81 22.00 -42.63
N VAL A 193 11.06 22.36 -41.59
CA VAL A 193 9.92 23.30 -41.69
C VAL A 193 10.40 24.66 -42.19
N GLU A 194 11.50 25.17 -41.63
CA GLU A 194 12.03 26.47 -42.02
C GLU A 194 12.59 26.46 -43.45
N SER A 195 13.26 25.37 -43.85
CA SER A 195 13.71 25.16 -45.24
C SER A 195 12.53 25.12 -46.23
N ALA A 196 11.42 24.47 -45.85
CA ALA A 196 10.21 24.41 -46.67
C ALA A 196 9.54 25.79 -46.80
N LYS A 197 9.45 26.56 -45.71
CA LYS A 197 8.95 27.95 -45.75
C LYS A 197 9.82 28.83 -46.66
N GLN A 198 11.15 28.72 -46.54
CA GLN A 198 12.09 29.50 -47.33
C GLN A 198 11.96 29.18 -48.82
N LYS A 199 11.82 27.90 -49.19
CA LYS A 199 11.58 27.49 -50.57
C LYS A 199 10.24 28.02 -51.11
N ARG A 200 9.18 28.02 -50.31
CA ARG A 200 7.88 28.61 -50.70
C ARG A 200 7.99 30.11 -50.96
N ASN A 201 8.70 30.84 -50.10
CA ASN A 201 8.89 32.28 -50.26
C ASN A 201 9.73 32.63 -51.49
N GLN A 202 10.71 31.80 -51.87
CA GLN A 202 11.49 31.98 -53.10
C GLN A 202 10.70 31.68 -54.38
N GLN A 203 9.63 30.87 -54.31
CA GLN A 203 8.75 30.59 -55.46
C GLN A 203 7.64 31.62 -55.66
N HIS A 204 7.42 32.50 -54.67
CA HIS A 204 6.41 33.55 -54.68
C HIS A 204 6.98 34.96 -54.97
N VAL A 205 8.27 35.04 -55.31
CA VAL A 205 8.98 36.22 -55.85
C VAL A 205 9.20 35.99 -57.33
#